data_AF-A0A916UIL5-F1
#
_entry.id   AF-A0A916UIL5-F1
#
_cell.length_a   1.000
_cell.length_b   1.000
_cell.length_c   1.000
_cell.angle_alpha   90.00
_cell.angle_beta   90.00
_cell.angle_gamma   90.00
#
_symmetry.space_group_name_H-M   'P 1'
#
loop_
_entity.id
_entity.type
_entity.pdbx_description
1 polymer ?
#
loop_
_entity_poly.entity_id
_entity_poly.type
_entity_poly.pdbx_seq_one_letter_code
_entity_poly.pdbx_strand_id
1 'polypeptide(L)' 'MSDLQLEPLAALDETSARTLTRLMAPMLGIPLDPDWIETVVRNLTANAQVARLVLDFPLADELEPAAVFRL' A
#
# COMPACT_ATOMS: atom_id res chain seq x y z
N MET A 1 -13.38 -3.27 -20.22
CA MET A 1 -13.26 -2.97 -18.78
C MET A 1 -11.92 -2.28 -18.64
N SER A 2 -11.93 -0.95 -18.47
CA SER A 2 -10.72 -0.11 -18.54
C SER A 2 -9.59 -0.72 -17.72
N ASP A 3 -8.43 -0.89 -18.34
CA ASP A 3 -7.18 -1.16 -17.64
C ASP A 3 -7.09 -0.16 -16.48
N LEU A 4 -7.14 -0.66 -15.25
CA LEU A 4 -6.73 0.11 -14.09
C LEU A 4 -5.21 0.23 -14.20
N GLN A 5 -4.76 1.13 -15.08
CA GLN A 5 -3.41 1.65 -14.99
C GLN A 5 -3.36 2.36 -13.64
N LEU A 6 -2.93 1.62 -12.62
CA LEU A 6 -2.53 2.20 -11.36
C LEU A 6 -1.36 3.10 -11.71
N GLU A 7 -1.65 4.39 -11.87
CA GLU A 7 -0.63 5.44 -11.93
C GLU A 7 0.42 5.09 -10.88
N PRO A 8 1.71 5.06 -11.23
CA PRO A 8 2.76 4.64 -10.32
C PRO A 8 2.53 5.38 -9.02
N LEU A 9 2.27 4.63 -7.94
CA LEU A 9 2.02 5.17 -6.62
C LEU A 9 3.09 6.22 -6.41
N ALA A 10 2.71 7.50 -6.53
CA ALA A 10 3.64 8.59 -6.33
C ALA A 10 4.32 8.28 -5.00
N ALA A 11 5.66 8.33 -4.97
CA ALA A 11 6.43 7.90 -3.81
C ALA A 11 5.72 8.40 -2.56
N LEU A 12 5.23 7.48 -1.72
CA LEU A 12 4.31 7.81 -0.63
C LEU A 12 5.08 8.61 0.43
N ASP A 13 5.18 9.91 0.20
CA ASP A 13 5.85 10.86 1.07
C ASP A 13 5.08 11.01 2.38
N GLU A 14 5.70 11.66 3.36
CA GLU A 14 5.14 11.73 4.71
C GLU A 14 3.74 12.41 4.73
N THR A 15 3.56 13.45 3.91
CA THR A 15 2.28 14.18 3.81
C THR A 15 1.18 13.29 3.23
N SER A 16 1.50 12.54 2.18
CA SER A 16 0.58 11.62 1.52
C SER A 16 0.27 10.42 2.41
N ALA A 17 1.28 9.85 3.10
CA ALA A 17 1.11 8.78 4.08
C ALA A 17 0.19 9.19 5.24
N ARG A 18 0.34 10.43 5.74
CA ARG A 18 -0.53 10.99 6.78
C ARG A 18 -1.96 11.17 6.32
N THR A 19 -2.14 11.66 5.09
CA THR A 19 -3.47 11.81 4.48
C THR A 19 -4.13 10.45 4.29
N LEU A 20 -3.39 9.48 3.75
CA LEU A 20 -3.86 8.11 3.57
C LEU A 20 -4.29 7.49 4.92
N THR A 21 -3.47 7.62 5.97
CA THR A 21 -3.79 7.11 7.31
C THR A 21 -5.12 7.66 7.82
N ARG A 22 -5.34 8.97 7.70
CA ARG A 22 -6.57 9.63 8.20
C ARG A 22 -7.83 9.25 7.42
N LEU A 23 -7.71 9.03 6.11
CA LEU A 23 -8.84 8.65 5.26
C LEU A 23 -9.15 7.15 5.35
N MET A 24 -8.10 6.31 5.39
CA MET A 24 -8.23 4.86 5.32
C MET A 24 -8.64 4.24 6.64
N ALA A 25 -8.12 4.71 7.77
CA ALA A 25 -8.40 4.08 9.06
C ALA A 25 -9.92 4.05 9.38
N PRO A 26 -10.68 5.15 9.20
CA PRO A 26 -12.14 5.10 9.36
C PRO A 26 -12.83 4.21 8.32
N MET A 27 -12.40 4.27 7.06
CA MET A 27 -13.00 3.47 5.99
C MET A 27 -12.81 1.96 6.21
N LEU A 28 -11.70 1.56 6.81
CA LEU A 28 -11.40 0.17 7.18
C LEU A 28 -11.96 -0.22 8.56
N GLY A 29 -12.59 0.72 9.29
CA GLY A 29 -13.07 0.48 10.65
C GLY A 29 -11.95 0.23 11.67
N ILE A 30 -10.74 0.72 11.41
CA ILE A 30 -9.58 0.56 12.29
C ILE A 30 -9.55 1.72 13.29
N PRO A 31 -9.74 1.47 14.60
CA PRO A 31 -9.55 2.51 15.60
C PRO A 31 -8.06 2.86 15.70
N LEU A 32 -7.74 4.16 15.65
CA LEU A 32 -6.36 4.66 15.68
C LEU A 32 -6.23 5.70 16.79
N ASP A 33 -5.39 5.39 17.77
CA ASP A 33 -5.04 6.36 18.81
C ASP A 33 -4.27 7.54 18.16
N PRO A 34 -4.60 8.80 18.47
CA PRO A 34 -3.87 9.96 17.95
C PRO A 34 -2.35 9.88 18.16
N ASP A 35 -1.90 9.32 19.29
CA ASP A 35 -0.47 9.21 19.62
C ASP A 35 0.25 8.19 18.73
N TRP A 36 -0.48 7.32 18.03
CA TRP A 36 0.09 6.31 17.13
C TRP A 36 0.27 6.82 15.70
N ILE A 37 -0.39 7.93 15.33
CA ILE A 37 -0.42 8.42 13.95
C ILE A 37 0.99 8.57 13.37
N GLU A 38 1.91 9.13 14.16
CA GLU A 38 3.28 9.36 13.70
C GLU A 38 4.03 8.05 13.40
N THR A 39 3.83 7.05 14.25
CA THR A 39 4.44 5.73 14.05
C THR A 39 3.82 5.04 12.83
N VAL A 40 2.51 5.15 12.63
CA VAL A 40 1.83 4.57 11.46
C VAL A 40 2.33 5.21 10.17
N VAL A 41 2.43 6.55 10.13
CA VAL A 41 2.94 7.30 8.97
C VAL A 41 4.36 6.85 8.62
N ARG A 42 5.27 6.78 9.59
CA ARG A 42 6.64 6.32 9.37
C ARG A 42 6.69 4.91 8.77
N ASN A 43 5.89 3.99 9.31
CA ASN A 43 5.84 2.61 8.82
C ASN A 43 5.23 2.51 7.41
N LEU A 44 4.21 3.30 7.09
CA LEU A 44 3.62 3.34 5.75
C LEU A 44 4.64 3.83 4.72
N THR A 45 5.39 4.89 5.02
CA THR A 45 6.45 5.39 4.12
C THR A 45 7.55 4.35 3.92
N ALA A 46 8.00 3.67 4.99
CA ALA A 46 8.99 2.60 4.87
C ALA A 46 8.47 1.41 4.05
N ASN A 47 7.23 0.98 4.28
CA ASN A 47 6.61 -0.11 3.54
C ASN A 47 6.43 0.24 2.06
N ALA A 48 6.11 1.50 1.72
CA ALA A 48 6.01 1.94 0.33
C ALA A 48 7.36 1.82 -0.41
N GLN A 49 8.48 2.12 0.26
CA GLN A 49 9.82 1.93 -0.30
C GLN A 49 10.11 0.45 -0.57
N VAL A 50 9.75 -0.44 0.35
CA VAL A 50 9.93 -1.90 0.17
C VAL A 50 8.99 -2.43 -0.92
N ALA A 51 7.73 -1.99 -0.94
CA ALA A 51 6.77 -2.38 -1.97
C ALA A 51 7.25 -2.00 -3.37
N ARG A 52 7.98 -0.88 -3.50
CA ARG A 52 8.57 -0.48 -4.78
C ARG A 52 9.53 -1.53 -5.35
N LEU A 53 10.30 -2.20 -4.50
CA LEU A 53 11.19 -3.29 -4.93
C LEU A 53 10.42 -4.46 -5.56
N VAL A 54 9.20 -4.73 -5.08
CA VAL A 54 8.33 -5.79 -5.61
C VAL A 54 7.65 -5.32 -6.89
N LEU A 55 7.18 -4.07 -6.95
CA LEU A 55 6.51 -3.51 -8.12
C LEU A 55 7.44 -3.28 -9.31
N ASP A 56 8.71 -2.97 -9.05
CA ASP A 56 9.75 -2.82 -10.08
C ASP A 56 10.27 -4.17 -10.60
N PHE A 57 9.90 -5.28 -9.95
CA PHE A 57 10.27 -6.60 -10.43
C PHE A 57 9.49 -6.92 -11.72
N PRO A 58 10.17 -7.25 -12.83
CA PRO A 58 9.50 -7.54 -14.07
C PRO A 58 8.74 -8.87 -13.95
N LEU A 59 7.41 -8.79 -13.96
CA LEU A 59 6.52 -9.95 -14.00
C LEU A 59 5.97 -10.11 -15.42
N ALA A 60 5.98 -11.34 -15.93
CA ALA A 60 5.29 -11.67 -17.18
C ALA A 60 3.78 -11.64 -16.94
N ASP A 61 3.01 -11.19 -17.94
CA ASP A 61 1.55 -11.08 -17.82
C ASP A 61 0.88 -12.45 -17.63
N GLU A 62 1.52 -13.52 -18.11
CA GLU A 62 1.05 -14.91 -17.98
C GLU A 62 1.39 -15.55 -16.64
N LEU A 63 2.02 -14.81 -15.71
CA LEU A 63 2.46 -15.35 -14.43
C LEU A 63 1.29 -15.46 -13.46
N GLU A 64 0.86 -16.70 -13.23
CA GLU A 64 -0.21 -17.01 -12.29
C GLU A 64 0.21 -16.67 -10.84
N PRO A 65 -0.72 -16.15 -10.00
CA PRO A 65 -0.45 -15.91 -8.58
C PRO A 65 0.05 -17.19 -7.88
N ALA A 66 0.86 -16.99 -6.84
CA ALA A 66 1.34 -18.11 -6.03
C ALA A 66 0.17 -19.01 -5.56
N ALA A 67 0.39 -20.32 -5.61
CA ALA A 67 -0.65 -21.31 -5.38
C ALA A 67 -1.34 -21.12 -4.02
N VAL A 68 -2.68 -21.07 -4.04
CA VAL A 68 -3.53 -21.15 -2.86
C VAL A 68 -4.01 -22.58 -2.64
N PHE A 69 -3.95 -23.03 -1.39
CA PHE A 69 -4.42 -24.35 -0.96
C PHE A 69 -5.93 -24.52 -1.24
N ARG A 70 -6.32 -25.71 -1.74
CA ARG A 70 -7.73 -26.11 -1.94
C ARG A 70 -8.00 -27.44 -1.23
N LEU A 71 -9.11 -27.47 -0.48
CA LEU A 71 -9.65 -28.66 0.23
C LEU A 71 -10.34 -29.62 -0.74
#